data_AF-A0A350G0U3-F1
#
_entry.id   AF-A0A350G0U3-F1
#
_cell.length_a   1.000
_cell.length_b   1.000
_cell.length_c   1.000
_cell.angle_alpha   90.00
_cell.angle_beta   90.00
_cell.angle_gamma   90.00
#
_symmetry.space_group_name_H-M   'P 1'
#
loop_
_entity.id
_entity.type
_entity.pdbx_description
1 polymer ?
#
loop_
_entity_poly.entity_id
_entity_poly.type
_entity_poly.pdbx_seq_one_letter_code
_entity_poly.pdbx_strand_id
1 'polypeptide(L)'
;MTLNNKSREFNLPTRIWRFLTGAHPSITDVGEQRRAQLLSALSLIITIFFIWGIISTPTTLATFYVLLSVTLLAYIFSRTKYFSLGAYFFSFGFTSLAYLPIFMGTANSIDSSISSIVPISLILASAILSHRGFLVLAVATVIATIGVGWYADPRYLEDPNLILGRTYGITLSIAAILFGIIAFRSSVEKSRLKELRDVNTALEDLTTNLEQHVNDRTSDLDKANQQISRRAAQLQTITELSETIAQLRDLNDLFPVATHLIGERFGFYHVGIFLVDGEKKNVILQAANSEGGKQMLARGHRLELGTGVVGYAAKTGNPRIALDVGVDAVFFDNPDLPGTRAEAALPLISRGETIGVLDVQSTEAGAFSDEDLRVLTALANQVSIAFENARLLTETRAALAQAQEVYNEFTRSEWTRAVSHAEQPGFRYQSGRIEILENKLLSPEIVSAVEKGQLVANPVNGSSEKRAVLIVPVKLRGEVIGILHVESENQSLEWQEDEISLVEAVAERAAFAMENARLFQVARRRASKEQLISQASAKIGSAVNIENILQTTAEELERVLGGSEVLIQFKSKESRS
;
A
#
# COMPACT_ATOMS: atom_id res chain seq x y z
N MET A 1 -3.90 21.23 26.21
CA MET A 1 -4.44 22.59 26.02
C MET A 1 -5.21 22.97 27.27
N THR A 2 -4.58 23.76 28.14
CA THR A 2 -5.16 24.27 29.39
C THR A 2 -6.10 25.43 29.06
N LEU A 3 -7.40 25.20 29.26
CA LEU A 3 -8.44 26.21 29.02
C LEU A 3 -8.29 27.35 30.06
N ASN A 4 -7.98 28.50 29.49
CA ASN A 4 -7.81 29.81 30.11
C ASN A 4 -9.07 30.20 30.90
N ASN A 5 -8.94 30.27 32.22
CA ASN A 5 -9.99 30.73 33.14
C ASN A 5 -10.14 32.26 32.97
N LYS A 6 -11.01 32.69 32.05
CA LYS A 6 -11.41 34.09 31.89
C LYS A 6 -12.17 34.53 33.14
N SER A 7 -11.45 35.04 34.13
CA SER A 7 -11.97 35.93 35.15
C SER A 7 -12.60 37.14 34.46
N ARG A 8 -13.94 37.16 34.36
CA ARG A 8 -14.68 38.36 33.96
C ARG A 8 -14.32 39.48 34.94
N GLU A 9 -13.57 40.49 34.48
CA GLU A 9 -13.37 41.73 35.21
C GLU A 9 -14.73 42.41 35.40
N PHE A 10 -15.25 42.37 36.62
CA PHE A 10 -16.46 43.11 36.97
C PHE A 10 -16.07 44.54 37.37
N ASN A 11 -16.75 45.54 36.82
CA ASN A 11 -16.56 46.96 37.16
C ASN A 11 -16.64 47.19 38.69
N LEU A 12 -15.91 48.19 39.21
CA LEU A 12 -15.79 48.49 40.66
C LEU A 12 -17.16 48.53 41.40
N PRO A 13 -18.24 49.13 40.86
CA PRO A 13 -19.55 49.14 41.51
C PRO A 13 -20.15 47.73 41.68
N THR A 14 -20.00 46.86 40.68
CA THR A 14 -20.50 45.46 40.74
C THR A 14 -19.75 44.60 41.76
N ARG A 15 -18.45 44.87 41.98
CA ARG A 15 -17.64 44.16 42.98
C ARG A 15 -18.05 44.56 44.41
N ILE A 16 -18.26 45.85 44.64
CA ILE A 16 -18.75 46.38 45.93
C ILE A 16 -20.17 45.86 46.21
N TRP A 17 -21.06 45.88 45.22
CA TRP A 17 -22.42 45.37 45.38
C TRP A 17 -22.46 43.89 45.74
N ARG A 18 -21.66 43.04 45.08
CA ARG A 18 -21.54 41.62 45.45
C ARG A 18 -20.90 41.42 46.81
N PHE A 19 -19.92 42.24 47.17
CA PHE A 19 -19.33 42.17 48.50
C PHE A 19 -20.35 42.50 49.59
N LEU A 20 -21.23 43.48 49.37
CA LEU A 20 -22.27 43.89 50.32
C LEU A 20 -23.51 42.97 50.32
N THR A 21 -23.82 42.31 49.20
CA THR A 21 -25.04 41.49 49.07
C THR A 21 -24.81 39.98 48.91
N GLY A 22 -23.56 39.52 48.85
CA GLY A 22 -23.24 38.10 48.72
C GLY A 22 -23.77 37.26 49.89
N ALA A 23 -24.32 36.08 49.57
CA ALA A 23 -24.73 35.09 50.55
C ALA A 23 -23.50 34.49 51.27
N HIS A 24 -23.71 33.97 52.49
CA HIS A 24 -22.64 33.32 53.23
C HIS A 24 -22.15 32.04 52.51
N PRO A 25 -20.82 31.78 52.43
CA PRO A 25 -20.26 30.65 51.66
C PRO A 25 -20.76 29.26 52.08
N SER A 26 -21.27 29.12 53.30
CA SER A 26 -21.79 27.85 53.82
C SER A 26 -23.17 27.46 53.26
N ILE A 27 -23.85 28.36 52.56
CA ILE A 27 -25.16 28.07 51.94
C ILE A 27 -24.88 27.46 50.57
N THR A 28 -25.17 26.17 50.41
CA THR A 28 -24.85 25.42 49.18
C THR A 28 -26.02 25.34 48.20
N ASP A 29 -27.26 25.50 48.69
CA ASP A 29 -28.45 25.52 47.84
C ASP A 29 -28.55 26.84 47.06
N VAL A 30 -28.65 26.74 45.74
CA VAL A 30 -28.66 27.91 44.83
C VAL A 30 -29.91 28.77 45.05
N GLY A 31 -31.05 28.17 45.42
CA GLY A 31 -32.27 28.88 45.73
C GLY A 31 -32.14 29.67 47.03
N GLU A 32 -31.53 29.09 48.06
CA GLU A 32 -31.25 29.76 49.33
C GLU A 32 -30.20 30.88 49.19
N GLN A 33 -29.14 30.68 48.39
CA GLN A 33 -28.16 31.73 48.10
C GLN A 33 -28.83 32.95 47.47
N ARG A 34 -29.73 32.74 46.49
CA ARG A 34 -30.48 33.84 45.86
C ARG A 34 -31.37 34.58 46.85
N ARG A 35 -32.05 33.86 47.75
CA ARG A 35 -32.90 34.47 48.79
C ARG A 35 -32.09 35.26 49.82
N ALA A 36 -30.96 34.73 50.27
CA ALA A 36 -30.06 35.42 51.18
C ALA A 36 -29.50 36.71 50.54
N GLN A 37 -29.12 36.64 49.27
CA GLN A 37 -28.67 37.80 48.51
C GLN A 37 -29.79 38.83 48.35
N LEU A 38 -31.01 38.42 48.01
CA LEU A 38 -32.17 39.31 47.93
C LEU A 38 -32.50 39.96 49.28
N LEU A 39 -32.46 39.21 50.38
CA LEU A 39 -32.66 39.75 51.73
C LEU A 39 -31.62 40.81 52.04
N SER A 40 -30.33 40.53 51.81
CA SER A 40 -29.25 41.46 52.09
C SER A 40 -29.37 42.74 51.25
N ALA A 41 -29.68 42.63 49.96
CA ALA A 41 -29.90 43.77 49.08
C ALA A 41 -31.08 44.62 49.52
N LEU A 42 -32.23 43.98 49.79
CA LEU A 42 -33.45 44.67 50.14
C LEU A 42 -33.34 45.35 51.52
N SER A 43 -32.84 44.63 52.51
CA SER A 43 -32.58 45.16 53.86
C SER A 43 -31.58 46.32 53.84
N LEU A 44 -30.52 46.25 53.03
CA LEU A 44 -29.56 47.34 52.86
C LEU A 44 -30.20 48.58 52.23
N ILE A 45 -30.93 48.42 51.12
CA ILE A 45 -31.62 49.53 50.43
C ILE A 45 -32.62 50.19 51.39
N ILE A 46 -33.46 49.40 52.05
CA ILE A 46 -34.48 49.92 52.96
C ILE A 46 -33.84 50.61 54.18
N THR A 47 -32.74 50.05 54.72
CA THR A 47 -31.98 50.67 55.81
C THR A 47 -31.45 52.06 55.41
N ILE A 48 -30.91 52.21 54.19
CA ILE A 48 -30.43 53.51 53.69
C ILE A 48 -31.58 54.52 53.60
N PHE A 49 -32.75 54.11 53.08
CA PHE A 49 -33.93 54.99 53.01
C PHE A 49 -34.44 55.40 54.39
N PHE A 50 -34.45 54.49 55.37
CA PHE A 50 -34.85 54.84 56.73
C PHE A 50 -33.88 55.79 57.42
N ILE A 51 -32.56 55.59 57.25
CA ILE A 51 -31.54 56.53 57.75
C ILE A 51 -31.78 57.92 57.15
N TRP A 52 -32.01 57.99 55.84
CA TRP A 52 -32.28 59.27 55.17
C TRP A 52 -33.57 59.93 55.68
N GLY A 53 -34.65 59.17 55.83
CA GLY A 53 -35.91 59.69 56.38
C GLY A 53 -35.79 60.25 57.80
N ILE A 54 -35.01 59.58 58.67
CA ILE A 54 -34.72 60.06 60.03
C ILE A 54 -33.97 61.39 60.00
N ILE A 55 -32.98 61.52 59.11
CA ILE A 55 -32.18 62.76 58.97
C ILE A 55 -33.03 63.90 58.40
N SER A 56 -33.87 63.62 57.40
CA SER A 56 -34.67 64.64 56.70
C SER A 56 -35.89 65.12 57.50
N THR A 57 -36.39 64.34 58.46
CA THR A 57 -37.54 64.70 59.30
C THR A 57 -37.24 64.45 60.79
N PRO A 58 -36.59 65.39 61.50
CA PRO A 58 -36.11 65.18 62.88
C PRO A 58 -37.21 64.95 63.93
N THR A 59 -38.48 65.22 63.61
CA THR A 59 -39.66 64.97 64.47
C THR A 59 -40.21 63.55 64.34
N THR A 60 -39.36 62.60 63.95
CA THR A 60 -39.78 61.26 63.52
C THR A 60 -40.48 60.44 64.62
N LEU A 61 -41.59 59.81 64.23
CA LEU A 61 -42.32 58.82 65.01
C LEU A 61 -41.40 57.63 65.37
N ALA A 62 -41.54 57.09 66.59
CA ALA A 62 -40.80 55.93 67.11
C ALA A 62 -40.80 54.70 66.16
N THR A 63 -41.74 54.64 65.21
CA THR A 63 -41.85 53.62 64.17
C THR A 63 -40.65 53.55 63.23
N PHE A 64 -40.01 54.68 62.87
CA PHE A 64 -38.83 54.70 61.99
C PHE A 64 -37.60 54.05 62.66
N TYR A 65 -37.40 54.27 63.96
CA TYR A 65 -36.32 53.65 64.73
C TYR A 65 -36.50 52.14 64.91
N VAL A 66 -37.74 51.69 65.16
CA VAL A 66 -38.06 50.26 65.21
C VAL A 66 -37.81 49.60 63.85
N LEU A 67 -38.22 50.25 62.76
CA LEU A 67 -38.00 49.72 61.42
C LEU A 67 -36.52 49.63 61.04
N LEU A 68 -35.76 50.67 61.36
CA LEU A 68 -34.32 50.68 61.15
C LEU A 68 -33.65 49.52 61.92
N SER A 69 -34.11 49.23 63.14
CA SER A 69 -33.59 48.13 63.95
C SER A 69 -33.91 46.77 63.32
N VAL A 70 -35.15 46.59 62.83
CA VAL A 70 -35.58 45.37 62.13
C VAL A 70 -34.77 45.16 60.85
N THR A 71 -34.57 46.20 60.03
CA THR A 71 -33.85 46.05 58.76
C THR A 71 -32.34 45.89 58.95
N LEU A 72 -31.75 46.51 59.96
CA LEU A 72 -30.34 46.32 60.29
C LEU A 72 -30.06 44.89 60.80
N LEU A 73 -30.92 44.38 61.70
CA LEU A 73 -30.83 42.99 62.16
C LEU A 73 -31.03 42.02 61.00
N ALA A 74 -32.02 42.25 60.15
CA ALA A 74 -32.25 41.45 58.96
C ALA A 74 -31.02 41.42 58.03
N TYR A 75 -30.37 42.58 57.83
CA TYR A 75 -29.14 42.67 57.05
C TYR A 75 -28.00 41.87 57.69
N ILE A 76 -27.79 41.99 59.00
CA ILE A 76 -26.76 41.22 59.72
C ILE A 76 -27.01 39.71 59.57
N PHE A 77 -28.24 39.25 59.84
CA PHE A 77 -28.58 37.84 59.71
C PHE A 77 -28.46 37.33 58.27
N SER A 78 -28.79 38.16 57.27
CA SER A 78 -28.68 37.80 55.85
C SER A 78 -27.26 37.38 55.42
N ARG A 79 -26.25 37.88 56.14
CA ARG A 79 -24.82 37.63 55.91
C ARG A 79 -24.28 36.41 56.65
N THR A 80 -25.11 35.75 57.44
CA THR A 80 -24.73 34.58 58.24
C THR A 80 -25.38 33.30 57.69
N LYS A 81 -24.98 32.14 58.22
CA LYS A 81 -25.67 30.87 57.97
C LYS A 81 -27.14 30.86 58.43
N TYR A 82 -27.55 31.81 59.27
CA TYR A 82 -28.91 31.93 59.80
C TYR A 82 -29.77 32.95 59.04
N PHE A 83 -29.49 33.16 57.73
CA PHE A 83 -30.23 34.11 56.90
C PHE A 83 -31.75 33.88 56.93
N SER A 84 -32.19 32.62 57.05
CA SER A 84 -33.60 32.25 57.13
C SER A 84 -34.28 32.89 58.33
N LEU A 85 -33.61 32.93 59.49
CA LEU A 85 -34.09 33.62 60.69
C LEU A 85 -34.21 35.12 60.44
N GLY A 86 -33.20 35.72 59.78
CA GLY A 86 -33.24 37.11 59.35
C GLY A 86 -34.41 37.42 58.40
N ALA A 87 -34.71 36.52 57.46
CA ALA A 87 -35.84 36.66 56.55
C ALA A 87 -37.19 36.61 57.27
N TYR A 88 -37.34 35.73 58.27
CA TYR A 88 -38.53 35.69 59.11
C TYR A 88 -38.67 36.97 59.94
N PHE A 89 -37.60 37.41 60.61
CA PHE A 89 -37.61 38.66 61.38
C PHE A 89 -37.95 39.86 60.52
N PHE A 90 -37.35 39.96 59.34
CA PHE A 90 -37.63 41.02 58.38
C PHE A 90 -39.10 41.02 57.95
N SER A 91 -39.60 39.87 57.49
CA SER A 91 -40.94 39.75 56.93
C SER A 91 -42.02 39.92 58.00
N PHE A 92 -41.80 39.35 59.19
CA PHE A 92 -42.68 39.50 60.35
C PHE A 92 -42.69 40.94 60.86
N GLY A 93 -41.51 41.53 61.06
CA GLY A 93 -41.37 42.91 61.52
C GLY A 93 -42.02 43.90 60.55
N PHE A 94 -41.80 43.73 59.24
CA PHE A 94 -42.42 44.59 58.24
C PHE A 94 -43.94 44.40 58.15
N THR A 95 -44.44 43.17 58.28
CA THR A 95 -45.89 42.89 58.31
C THR A 95 -46.55 43.43 59.58
N SER A 96 -45.84 43.40 60.71
CA SER A 96 -46.36 43.90 62.00
C SER A 96 -46.67 45.40 61.97
N LEU A 97 -46.06 46.18 61.07
CA LEU A 97 -46.38 47.60 60.85
C LEU A 97 -47.82 47.85 60.43
N ALA A 98 -48.47 46.89 59.78
CA ALA A 98 -49.88 47.01 59.42
C ALA A 98 -50.79 47.00 60.65
N TYR A 99 -50.35 46.34 61.73
CA TYR A 99 -51.18 46.02 62.89
C TYR A 99 -50.78 46.82 64.14
N LEU A 100 -49.51 47.18 64.29
CA LEU A 100 -48.99 47.88 65.47
C LEU A 100 -49.66 49.25 65.70
N PRO A 101 -49.88 50.11 64.69
CA PRO A 101 -50.59 51.38 64.89
C PRO A 101 -52.06 51.19 65.27
N ILE A 102 -52.70 50.13 64.77
CA ILE A 102 -54.09 49.77 65.13
C ILE A 102 -54.16 49.38 66.61
N PHE A 103 -53.22 48.55 67.06
CA PHE A 103 -53.13 48.12 68.46
C PHE A 103 -52.78 49.29 69.41
N MET A 104 -51.94 50.23 68.97
CA MET A 104 -51.53 51.39 69.77
C MET A 104 -52.53 52.56 69.72
N GLY A 105 -53.61 52.47 68.95
CA GLY A 105 -54.58 53.57 68.82
C GLY A 105 -54.07 54.78 68.01
N THR A 106 -53.04 54.59 67.17
CA THR A 106 -52.39 55.65 66.38
C THR A 106 -52.58 55.52 64.88
N ALA A 107 -53.30 54.49 64.41
CA ALA A 107 -53.66 54.32 63.01
C ALA A 107 -54.64 55.43 62.55
N ASN A 108 -54.57 55.79 61.26
CA ASN A 108 -55.57 56.67 60.65
C ASN A 108 -56.90 55.94 60.42
N SER A 109 -56.84 54.68 59.95
CA SER A 109 -57.97 53.75 59.89
C SER A 109 -57.47 52.32 59.77
N ILE A 110 -58.29 51.34 60.15
CA ILE A 110 -57.96 49.91 60.02
C ILE A 110 -57.68 49.55 58.55
N ASP A 111 -58.56 49.98 57.64
CA ASP A 111 -58.46 49.65 56.21
C ASP A 111 -57.20 50.28 55.58
N SER A 112 -56.87 51.53 55.90
CA SER A 112 -55.69 52.18 55.33
C SER A 112 -54.39 51.53 55.82
N SER A 113 -54.27 51.17 57.10
CA SER A 113 -53.08 50.52 57.63
C SER A 113 -52.86 49.11 57.07
N ILE A 114 -53.92 48.31 56.94
CA ILE A 114 -53.82 46.94 56.42
C ILE A 114 -53.67 46.93 54.91
N SER A 115 -54.54 47.63 54.18
CA SER A 115 -54.58 47.58 52.71
C SER A 115 -53.37 48.26 52.05
N SER A 116 -52.65 49.14 52.75
CA SER A 116 -51.40 49.73 52.22
C SER A 116 -50.15 48.89 52.52
N ILE A 117 -50.05 48.30 53.71
CA ILE A 117 -48.80 47.66 54.16
C ILE A 117 -48.81 46.16 53.90
N VAL A 118 -49.91 45.44 54.14
CA VAL A 118 -49.96 43.97 54.01
C VAL A 118 -49.66 43.48 52.59
N PRO A 119 -50.19 44.08 51.52
CA PRO A 119 -49.81 43.66 50.17
C PRO A 119 -48.30 43.78 49.92
N ILE A 120 -47.70 44.89 50.33
CA ILE A 120 -46.26 45.13 50.17
C ILE A 120 -45.46 44.13 51.01
N SER A 121 -45.87 43.89 52.26
CA SER A 121 -45.16 42.97 53.15
C SER A 121 -45.22 41.52 52.65
N LEU A 122 -46.38 41.07 52.15
CA LEU A 122 -46.52 39.75 51.56
C LEU A 122 -45.76 39.60 50.24
N ILE A 123 -45.72 40.64 49.40
CA ILE A 123 -44.88 40.63 48.19
C ILE A 123 -43.40 40.50 48.56
N LEU A 124 -42.92 41.28 49.53
CA LEU A 124 -41.53 41.19 50.00
C LEU A 124 -41.23 39.82 50.61
N ALA A 125 -42.15 39.30 51.44
CA ALA A 125 -42.02 37.98 52.04
C ALA A 125 -42.00 36.86 50.98
N SER A 126 -42.80 36.99 49.91
CA SER A 126 -42.85 36.00 48.81
C SER A 126 -41.53 35.86 48.06
N ALA A 127 -40.74 36.94 48.01
CA ALA A 127 -39.46 36.96 47.33
C ALA A 127 -38.34 36.33 48.19
N ILE A 128 -38.44 36.42 49.51
CA ILE A 128 -37.33 36.13 50.42
C ILE A 128 -37.54 34.84 51.22
N LEU A 129 -38.79 34.52 51.58
CA LEU A 129 -39.10 33.29 52.33
C LEU A 129 -39.20 32.07 51.42
N SER A 130 -39.05 30.89 52.03
CA SER A 130 -39.42 29.63 51.38
C SER A 130 -40.94 29.52 51.25
N HIS A 131 -41.45 28.66 50.35
CA HIS A 131 -42.91 28.44 50.24
C HIS A 131 -43.55 28.05 51.58
N ARG A 132 -42.84 27.25 52.40
CA ARG A 132 -43.28 26.88 53.76
C ARG A 132 -43.24 28.08 54.71
N GLY A 133 -42.16 28.85 54.69
CA GLY A 133 -42.02 30.02 55.54
C GLY A 133 -43.04 31.12 55.21
N PHE A 134 -43.28 31.34 53.92
CA PHE A 134 -44.30 32.25 53.44
C PHE A 134 -45.71 31.78 53.84
N LEU A 135 -46.02 30.49 53.73
CA LEU A 135 -47.30 29.94 54.18
C LEU A 135 -47.55 30.25 55.66
N VAL A 136 -46.54 30.03 56.52
CA VAL A 136 -46.65 30.34 57.96
C VAL A 136 -46.93 31.82 58.18
N LEU A 137 -46.19 32.71 57.53
CA LEU A 137 -46.42 34.16 57.65
C LEU A 137 -47.78 34.58 57.09
N ALA A 138 -48.18 34.05 55.95
CA ALA A 138 -49.45 34.36 55.29
C ALA A 138 -50.64 33.94 56.17
N VAL A 139 -50.61 32.73 56.73
CA VAL A 139 -51.62 32.26 57.68
C VAL A 139 -51.65 33.14 58.93
N ALA A 140 -50.48 33.45 59.51
CA ALA A 140 -50.40 34.34 60.67
C ALA A 140 -50.94 35.75 60.36
N THR A 141 -50.70 36.25 59.15
CA THR A 141 -51.18 37.55 58.69
C THR A 141 -52.70 37.53 58.55
N VAL A 142 -53.28 36.51 57.92
CA VAL A 142 -54.74 36.36 57.79
C VAL A 142 -55.41 36.26 59.16
N ILE A 143 -54.84 35.46 60.08
CA ILE A 143 -55.34 35.36 61.46
C ILE A 143 -55.28 36.72 62.16
N ALA A 144 -54.16 37.44 62.04
CA ALA A 144 -54.01 38.77 62.61
C ALA A 144 -55.04 39.75 62.04
N THR A 145 -55.30 39.71 60.71
CA THR A 145 -56.32 40.55 60.07
C THR A 145 -57.71 40.25 60.61
N ILE A 146 -58.12 38.98 60.65
CA ILE A 146 -59.44 38.57 61.16
C ILE A 146 -59.60 38.97 62.63
N GLY A 147 -58.55 38.83 63.43
CA GLY A 147 -58.54 39.16 64.85
C GLY A 147 -58.54 40.66 65.17
N VAL A 148 -58.42 41.56 64.18
CA VAL A 148 -58.38 43.02 64.40
C VAL A 148 -59.56 43.51 65.25
N GLY A 149 -60.76 42.96 65.03
CA GLY A 149 -61.95 43.34 65.78
C GLY A 149 -61.89 43.02 67.28
N TRP A 150 -60.97 42.15 67.72
CA TRP A 150 -60.79 41.79 69.12
C TRP A 150 -59.85 42.72 69.90
N TYR A 151 -58.93 43.40 69.21
CA TYR A 151 -57.89 44.20 69.88
C TYR A 151 -57.81 45.65 69.40
N ALA A 152 -58.51 46.03 68.32
CA ALA A 152 -58.58 47.41 67.88
C ALA A 152 -59.35 48.27 68.89
N ASP A 153 -58.91 49.52 69.06
CA ASP A 153 -59.65 50.52 69.84
C ASP A 153 -61.08 50.67 69.28
N PRO A 154 -62.13 50.64 70.13
CA PRO A 154 -63.53 50.75 69.70
C PRO A 154 -63.81 51.92 68.75
N ARG A 155 -63.05 53.02 68.86
CA ARG A 155 -63.15 54.20 67.99
C ARG A 155 -62.98 53.89 66.50
N TYR A 156 -62.20 52.85 66.15
CA TYR A 156 -62.02 52.44 64.77
C TYR A 156 -63.18 51.60 64.23
N LEU A 157 -63.91 50.91 65.11
CA LEU A 157 -65.03 50.04 64.73
C LEU A 157 -66.31 50.83 64.43
N GLU A 158 -66.37 52.09 64.88
CA GLU A 158 -67.47 53.03 64.62
C GLU A 158 -67.31 53.81 63.30
N ASP A 159 -66.20 53.63 62.57
CA ASP A 159 -65.97 54.29 61.27
C ASP A 159 -66.99 53.79 60.22
N PRO A 160 -67.87 54.67 59.69
CA PRO A 160 -68.91 54.28 58.74
C PRO A 160 -68.37 53.77 57.39
N ASN A 161 -67.09 54.01 57.08
CA ASN A 161 -66.43 53.51 55.87
C ASN A 161 -65.73 52.15 56.06
N LEU A 162 -65.71 51.61 57.29
CA LEU A 162 -65.03 50.35 57.59
C LEU A 162 -65.86 49.13 57.15
N ILE A 163 -65.30 48.35 56.23
CA ILE A 163 -65.87 47.06 55.80
C ILE A 163 -64.84 45.96 56.08
N LEU A 164 -64.84 45.41 57.29
CA LEU A 164 -63.87 44.39 57.73
C LEU A 164 -63.78 43.18 56.78
N GLY A 165 -64.93 42.73 56.25
CA GLY A 165 -64.98 41.62 55.29
C GLY A 165 -64.20 41.87 53.99
N ARG A 166 -64.14 43.13 53.52
CA ARG A 166 -63.38 43.52 52.33
C ARG A 166 -61.88 43.37 52.59
N THR A 167 -61.41 43.90 53.72
CA THR A 167 -60.00 43.85 54.12
C THR A 167 -59.55 42.39 54.31
N TYR A 168 -60.38 41.54 54.94
CA TYR A 168 -60.10 40.10 55.08
C TYR A 168 -60.01 39.39 53.74
N GLY A 169 -60.99 39.64 52.86
CA GLY A 169 -61.04 39.05 51.53
C GLY A 169 -59.83 39.41 50.67
N ILE A 170 -59.39 40.67 50.69
CA ILE A 170 -58.21 41.15 49.95
C ILE A 170 -56.94 40.49 50.50
N THR A 171 -56.73 40.50 51.82
CA THR A 171 -55.54 39.89 52.42
C THR A 171 -55.46 38.39 52.15
N LEU A 172 -56.57 37.66 52.29
CA LEU A 172 -56.62 36.24 51.98
C LEU A 172 -56.35 35.96 50.50
N SER A 173 -56.93 36.75 49.60
CA SER A 173 -56.75 36.59 48.15
C SER A 173 -55.29 36.81 47.74
N ILE A 174 -54.66 37.88 48.25
CA ILE A 174 -53.24 38.17 47.97
C ILE A 174 -52.34 37.07 48.54
N ALA A 175 -52.59 36.64 49.79
CA ALA A 175 -51.86 35.55 50.42
C ALA A 175 -51.97 34.25 49.61
N ALA A 176 -53.17 33.88 49.16
CA ALA A 176 -53.42 32.68 48.38
C ALA A 176 -52.77 32.72 46.99
N ILE A 177 -52.88 33.85 46.27
CA ILE A 177 -52.27 34.04 44.96
C ILE A 177 -50.74 33.94 45.05
N LEU A 178 -50.14 34.68 45.99
CA LEU A 178 -48.69 34.65 46.19
C LEU A 178 -48.20 33.27 46.60
N PHE A 179 -48.91 32.57 47.48
CA PHE A 179 -48.57 31.19 47.85
C PHE A 179 -48.59 30.27 46.61
N GLY A 180 -49.63 30.36 45.78
CA GLY A 180 -49.74 29.60 44.54
C GLY A 180 -48.56 29.84 43.58
N ILE A 181 -48.17 31.10 43.39
CA ILE A 181 -47.02 31.47 42.54
C ILE A 181 -45.72 30.88 43.07
N ILE A 182 -45.45 31.00 44.37
CA ILE A 182 -44.20 30.49 44.98
C ILE A 182 -44.17 28.96 44.93
N ALA A 183 -45.30 28.31 45.23
CA ALA A 183 -45.42 26.86 45.18
C ALA A 183 -45.19 26.33 43.76
N PHE A 184 -45.83 26.94 42.76
CA PHE A 184 -45.63 26.61 41.35
C PHE A 184 -44.17 26.81 40.92
N ARG A 185 -43.56 27.96 41.23
CA ARG A 185 -42.15 28.23 40.92
C ARG A 185 -41.22 27.18 41.54
N SER A 186 -41.46 26.82 42.80
CA SER A 186 -40.65 25.80 43.49
C SER A 186 -40.82 24.40 42.87
N SER A 187 -41.99 24.08 42.32
CA SER A 187 -42.23 22.83 41.61
C SER A 187 -41.48 22.80 40.28
N VAL A 188 -41.57 23.87 39.49
CA VAL A 188 -40.88 23.99 38.19
C VAL A 188 -39.37 23.92 38.34
N GLU A 189 -38.81 24.59 39.35
CA GLU A 189 -37.37 24.55 39.63
C GLU A 189 -36.89 23.13 39.97
N LYS A 190 -37.66 22.39 40.78
CA LYS A 190 -37.37 20.98 41.08
C LYS A 190 -37.43 20.11 39.83
N SER A 191 -38.46 20.25 39.00
CA SER A 191 -38.60 19.47 37.77
C SER A 191 -37.44 19.73 36.80
N ARG A 192 -37.06 21.00 36.60
CA ARG A 192 -35.94 21.37 35.73
C ARG A 192 -34.60 20.85 36.24
N LEU A 193 -34.36 20.89 37.55
CA LEU A 193 -33.14 20.33 38.15
C LEU A 193 -33.09 18.80 37.99
N LYS A 194 -34.24 18.13 38.11
CA LYS A 194 -34.32 16.68 37.87
C LYS A 194 -34.02 16.36 36.40
N GLU A 195 -34.65 17.06 35.45
CA GLU A 195 -34.41 16.88 34.01
C GLU A 195 -32.94 17.11 33.64
N LEU A 196 -32.31 18.17 34.16
CA LEU A 196 -30.87 18.42 33.95
C LEU A 196 -30.00 17.29 34.50
N ARG A 197 -30.37 16.72 35.65
CA ARG A 197 -29.64 15.60 36.24
C ARG A 197 -29.78 14.35 35.39
N ASP A 198 -31.00 14.04 34.96
CA ASP A 198 -31.29 12.88 34.11
C ASP A 198 -30.57 12.98 32.75
N VAL A 199 -30.55 14.18 32.14
CA VAL A 199 -29.79 14.44 30.90
C VAL A 199 -28.29 14.30 31.11
N ASN A 200 -27.73 14.83 32.21
CA ASN A 200 -26.31 14.67 32.50
C ASN A 200 -25.93 13.20 32.67
N THR A 201 -26.72 12.41 33.38
CA THR A 201 -26.48 10.97 33.53
C THR A 201 -26.58 10.24 32.18
N ALA A 202 -27.56 10.57 31.34
CA ALA A 202 -27.65 9.99 30.00
C ALA A 202 -26.46 10.37 29.09
N LEU A 203 -25.93 11.59 29.23
CA LEU A 203 -24.71 12.01 28.53
C LEU A 203 -23.48 11.24 29.01
N GLU A 204 -23.32 11.07 30.33
CA GLU A 204 -22.25 10.27 30.92
C GLU A 204 -22.28 8.83 30.42
N ASP A 205 -23.46 8.19 30.42
CA ASP A 205 -23.65 6.83 29.90
C ASP A 205 -23.32 6.74 28.40
N LEU A 206 -23.78 7.70 27.59
CA LEU A 206 -23.49 7.73 26.15
C LEU A 206 -22.00 7.91 25.88
N THR A 207 -21.33 8.82 26.60
CA THR A 207 -19.88 9.02 26.46
C THR A 207 -19.10 7.77 26.83
N THR A 208 -19.47 7.10 27.93
CA THR A 208 -18.84 5.85 28.36
C THR A 208 -19.03 4.74 27.33
N ASN A 209 -20.24 4.58 26.79
CA ASN A 209 -20.53 3.57 25.77
C ASN A 209 -19.77 3.84 24.47
N LEU A 210 -19.72 5.10 24.03
CA LEU A 210 -18.98 5.49 22.82
C LEU A 210 -17.48 5.26 22.99
N GLU A 211 -16.91 5.63 24.13
CA GLU A 211 -15.50 5.38 24.44
C GLU A 211 -15.19 3.87 24.41
N GLN A 212 -16.06 3.05 24.99
CA GLN A 212 -15.93 1.60 24.93
C GLN A 212 -15.99 1.09 23.48
N HIS A 213 -17.01 1.49 22.71
CA HIS A 213 -17.15 1.07 21.31
C HIS A 213 -15.96 1.49 20.44
N VAL A 214 -15.41 2.69 20.64
CA VAL A 214 -14.23 3.17 19.93
C VAL A 214 -13.01 2.33 20.30
N ASN A 215 -12.82 2.01 21.58
CA ASN A 215 -11.71 1.17 22.03
C ASN A 215 -11.81 -0.25 21.46
N ASP A 216 -12.99 -0.87 21.52
CA ASP A 216 -13.24 -2.20 20.98
C ASP A 216 -12.96 -2.24 19.46
N ARG A 217 -13.51 -1.27 18.71
CA ARG A 217 -13.27 -1.17 17.25
C ARG A 217 -11.82 -0.89 16.90
N THR A 218 -11.11 -0.10 17.71
CA THR A 218 -9.68 0.16 17.50
C THR A 218 -8.86 -1.10 17.74
N SER A 219 -9.19 -1.90 18.76
CA SER A 219 -8.54 -3.19 19.02
C SER A 219 -8.78 -4.19 17.88
N ASP A 220 -10.02 -4.30 17.41
CA ASP A 220 -10.36 -5.18 16.29
C ASP A 220 -9.65 -4.78 14.99
N LEU A 221 -9.58 -3.47 14.72
CA LEU A 221 -8.87 -2.95 13.56
C LEU A 221 -7.36 -3.22 13.64
N ASP A 222 -6.76 -3.08 14.82
CA ASP A 222 -5.34 -3.37 15.01
C ASP A 222 -5.04 -4.87 14.79
N LYS A 223 -5.88 -5.77 15.31
CA LYS A 223 -5.77 -7.22 15.04
C LYS A 223 -5.90 -7.54 13.55
N ALA A 224 -6.88 -6.94 12.86
CA ALA A 224 -7.08 -7.13 11.43
C ALA A 224 -5.90 -6.59 10.60
N ASN A 225 -5.40 -5.40 10.94
CA ASN A 225 -4.23 -4.81 10.29
C ASN A 225 -2.99 -5.67 10.49
N GLN A 226 -2.72 -6.15 11.71
CA GLN A 226 -1.61 -7.07 11.97
C GLN A 226 -1.73 -8.36 11.14
N GLN A 227 -2.92 -8.92 11.00
CA GLN A 227 -3.15 -10.11 10.16
C GLN A 227 -2.90 -9.83 8.67
N ILE A 228 -3.38 -8.68 8.17
CA ILE A 228 -3.16 -8.25 6.79
C ILE A 228 -1.66 -8.03 6.54
N SER A 229 -0.96 -7.32 7.44
CA SER A 229 0.48 -7.08 7.31
C SER A 229 1.29 -8.37 7.32
N ARG A 230 0.94 -9.35 8.19
CA ARG A 230 1.58 -10.67 8.21
C ARG A 230 1.39 -11.41 6.87
N ARG A 231 0.16 -11.43 6.35
CA ARG A 231 -0.12 -12.04 5.04
C ARG A 231 0.62 -11.36 3.90
N ALA A 232 0.68 -10.02 3.92
CA ALA A 232 1.42 -9.26 2.92
C ALA A 232 2.93 -9.60 2.94
N ALA A 233 3.54 -9.70 4.13
CA ALA A 233 4.95 -10.07 4.27
C ALA A 233 5.24 -11.50 3.77
N GLN A 234 4.32 -12.45 4.04
CA GLN A 234 4.40 -13.81 3.51
C GLN A 234 4.33 -13.83 1.98
N LEU A 235 3.41 -13.08 1.37
CA LEU A 235 3.28 -12.98 -0.09
C LEU A 235 4.49 -12.30 -0.74
N GLN A 236 5.03 -11.25 -0.12
CA GLN A 236 6.23 -10.57 -0.62
C GLN A 236 7.43 -11.53 -0.66
N THR A 237 7.62 -12.30 0.41
CA THR A 237 8.65 -13.34 0.48
C THR A 237 8.57 -14.34 -0.68
N ILE A 238 7.36 -14.82 -0.98
CA ILE A 238 7.12 -15.78 -2.06
C ILE A 238 7.44 -15.13 -3.41
N THR A 239 7.03 -13.87 -3.59
CA THR A 239 7.26 -13.11 -4.83
C THR A 239 8.75 -12.90 -5.08
N GLU A 240 9.51 -12.51 -4.06
CA GLU A 240 10.99 -12.34 -4.14
C GLU A 240 11.68 -13.65 -4.53
N LEU A 241 11.23 -14.79 -3.98
CA LEU A 241 11.74 -16.11 -4.33
C LEU A 241 11.41 -16.48 -5.78
N SER A 242 10.16 -16.28 -6.19
CA SER A 242 9.71 -16.53 -7.56
C SER A 242 10.50 -15.71 -8.57
N GLU A 243 10.79 -14.44 -8.27
CA GLU A 243 11.60 -13.57 -9.12
C GLU A 243 13.05 -14.07 -9.22
N THR A 244 13.65 -14.46 -8.09
CA THR A 244 15.02 -15.01 -8.07
C THR A 244 15.13 -16.27 -8.95
N ILE A 245 14.17 -17.19 -8.84
CA ILE A 245 14.12 -18.40 -9.68
C ILE A 245 13.93 -18.04 -11.15
N ALA A 246 13.09 -17.05 -11.47
CA ALA A 246 12.81 -16.62 -12.84
C ALA A 246 14.04 -16.03 -13.57
N GLN A 247 14.96 -15.43 -12.83
CA GLN A 247 16.15 -14.80 -13.38
C GLN A 247 17.27 -15.79 -13.74
N LEU A 248 17.16 -17.05 -13.31
CA LEU A 248 18.16 -18.09 -13.59
C LEU A 248 18.11 -18.50 -15.06
N ARG A 249 19.27 -18.46 -15.72
CA ARG A 249 19.41 -18.72 -17.16
C ARG A 249 20.17 -20.00 -17.49
N ASP A 250 20.86 -20.57 -16.51
CA ASP A 250 21.65 -21.79 -16.68
C ASP A 250 20.88 -22.98 -16.09
N LEU A 251 20.72 -24.04 -16.89
CA LEU A 251 20.06 -25.27 -16.47
C LEU A 251 20.82 -25.99 -15.35
N ASN A 252 22.15 -25.86 -15.32
CA ASN A 252 23.00 -26.50 -14.31
C ASN A 252 22.80 -25.87 -12.93
N ASP A 253 22.53 -24.57 -12.86
CA ASP A 253 22.36 -23.83 -11.61
C ASP A 253 20.89 -23.73 -11.19
N LEU A 254 19.95 -23.76 -12.16
CA LEU A 254 18.52 -23.54 -11.91
C LEU A 254 17.97 -24.45 -10.80
N PHE A 255 18.12 -25.76 -10.95
CA PHE A 255 17.53 -26.71 -10.00
C PHE A 255 18.24 -26.76 -8.64
N PRO A 256 19.59 -26.76 -8.57
CA PRO A 256 20.29 -26.66 -7.29
C PRO A 256 19.91 -25.39 -6.50
N VAL A 257 19.87 -24.24 -7.16
CA VAL A 257 19.49 -22.97 -6.51
C VAL A 257 18.03 -23.00 -6.08
N ALA A 258 17.12 -23.47 -6.93
CA ALA A 258 15.69 -23.57 -6.58
C ALA A 258 15.43 -24.49 -5.39
N THR A 259 16.02 -25.69 -5.37
CA THR A 259 15.87 -26.64 -4.25
C THR A 259 16.45 -26.07 -2.95
N HIS A 260 17.60 -25.41 -3.02
CA HIS A 260 18.22 -24.77 -1.85
C HIS A 260 17.35 -23.64 -1.29
N LEU A 261 16.90 -22.71 -2.13
CA LEU A 261 16.09 -21.57 -1.69
C LEU A 261 14.73 -21.99 -1.12
N ILE A 262 14.06 -22.97 -1.75
CA ILE A 262 12.79 -23.51 -1.23
C ILE A 262 13.02 -24.22 0.11
N GLY A 263 14.08 -25.02 0.22
CA GLY A 263 14.40 -25.73 1.46
C GLY A 263 14.75 -24.78 2.61
N GLU A 264 15.62 -23.80 2.37
CA GLU A 264 16.08 -22.85 3.39
C GLU A 264 14.95 -21.92 3.86
N ARG A 265 14.14 -21.39 2.92
CA ARG A 265 13.14 -20.38 3.27
C ARG A 265 11.93 -20.94 4.01
N PHE A 266 11.54 -22.17 3.69
CA PHE A 266 10.37 -22.82 4.29
C PHE A 266 10.74 -23.87 5.35
N GLY A 267 12.03 -24.15 5.55
CA GLY A 267 12.50 -25.06 6.59
C GLY A 267 12.20 -26.54 6.32
N PHE A 268 12.07 -26.93 5.05
CA PHE A 268 11.78 -28.32 4.70
C PHE A 268 12.99 -29.21 4.86
N TYR A 269 12.75 -30.43 5.36
CA TYR A 269 13.78 -31.45 5.56
C TYR A 269 14.45 -31.86 4.24
N HIS A 270 13.64 -32.05 3.19
CA HIS A 270 14.11 -32.38 1.86
C HIS A 270 13.31 -31.62 0.81
N VAL A 271 14.02 -31.12 -0.19
CA VAL A 271 13.47 -30.61 -1.44
C VAL A 271 14.29 -31.23 -2.57
N GLY A 272 13.61 -31.90 -3.49
CA GLY A 272 14.17 -32.53 -4.67
C GLY A 272 13.48 -32.04 -5.94
N ILE A 273 14.21 -31.96 -7.04
CA ILE A 273 13.62 -31.76 -8.36
C ILE A 273 13.98 -32.96 -9.22
N PHE A 274 12.95 -33.61 -9.75
CA PHE A 274 13.04 -34.71 -10.70
C PHE A 274 12.65 -34.24 -12.09
N LEU A 275 13.31 -34.74 -13.13
CA LEU A 275 12.90 -34.57 -14.52
C LEU A 275 12.45 -35.89 -15.12
N VAL A 276 11.43 -35.82 -15.99
CA VAL A 276 10.97 -36.97 -16.78
C VAL A 276 12.01 -37.26 -17.86
N ASP A 277 12.38 -38.53 -18.04
CA ASP A 277 13.28 -38.95 -19.09
C ASP A 277 12.66 -38.84 -20.49
N GLY A 278 13.50 -38.80 -21.54
CA GLY A 278 13.03 -38.65 -22.92
C GLY A 278 12.14 -39.80 -23.41
N GLU A 279 12.25 -40.99 -22.81
CA GLU A 279 11.40 -42.14 -23.12
C GLU A 279 10.06 -42.14 -22.37
N LYS A 280 9.84 -41.17 -21.46
CA LYS A 280 8.68 -41.09 -20.56
C LYS A 280 8.43 -42.41 -19.81
N LYS A 281 9.51 -43.02 -19.28
CA LYS A 281 9.48 -44.22 -18.44
C LYS A 281 9.90 -43.95 -17.00
N ASN A 282 10.83 -43.03 -16.78
CA ASN A 282 11.39 -42.76 -15.47
C ASN A 282 11.38 -41.26 -15.15
N VAL A 283 11.42 -40.97 -13.86
CA VAL A 283 11.78 -39.65 -13.32
C VAL A 283 13.13 -39.74 -12.63
N ILE A 284 14.03 -38.82 -12.98
CA ILE A 284 15.43 -38.83 -12.56
C ILE A 284 15.68 -37.60 -11.70
N LEU A 285 16.24 -37.79 -10.52
CA LEU A 285 16.61 -36.70 -9.62
C LEU A 285 17.70 -35.84 -10.26
N GLN A 286 17.46 -34.53 -10.39
CA GLN A 286 18.40 -33.56 -10.98
C GLN A 286 19.01 -32.62 -9.94
N ALA A 287 18.26 -32.30 -8.87
CA ALA A 287 18.78 -31.52 -7.76
C ALA A 287 18.12 -31.91 -6.46
N ALA A 288 18.82 -31.67 -5.35
CA ALA A 288 18.31 -31.85 -4.00
C ALA A 288 19.11 -31.01 -3.00
N ASN A 289 18.46 -30.52 -1.94
CA ASN A 289 19.11 -29.68 -0.91
C ASN A 289 19.73 -30.51 0.24
N SER A 290 19.10 -31.62 0.63
CA SER A 290 19.45 -32.41 1.82
C SER A 290 20.66 -33.31 1.57
N GLU A 291 21.31 -33.78 2.64
CA GLU A 291 22.43 -34.71 2.54
C GLU A 291 22.05 -36.06 1.93
N GLY A 292 20.90 -36.63 2.31
CA GLY A 292 20.35 -37.84 1.68
C GLY A 292 20.10 -37.64 0.18
N GLY A 293 19.52 -36.49 -0.17
CA GLY A 293 19.35 -36.04 -1.55
C GLY A 293 20.65 -35.99 -2.37
N LYS A 294 21.75 -35.51 -1.79
CA LYS A 294 23.07 -35.50 -2.47
C LYS A 294 23.59 -36.92 -2.73
N GLN A 295 23.38 -37.84 -1.79
CA GLN A 295 23.74 -39.26 -1.98
C GLN A 295 22.90 -39.89 -3.11
N MET A 296 21.60 -39.57 -3.15
CA MET A 296 20.72 -39.98 -4.25
C MET A 296 21.16 -39.42 -5.61
N LEU A 297 21.58 -38.15 -5.67
CA LEU A 297 22.12 -37.53 -6.88
C LEU A 297 23.39 -38.24 -7.37
N ALA A 298 24.33 -38.51 -6.46
CA ALA A 298 25.61 -39.14 -6.80
C ALA A 298 25.46 -40.53 -7.44
N ARG A 299 24.40 -41.27 -7.09
CA ARG A 299 24.07 -42.58 -7.68
C ARG A 299 23.13 -42.52 -8.90
N GLY A 300 22.71 -41.33 -9.32
CA GLY A 300 21.76 -41.15 -10.43
C GLY A 300 20.38 -41.75 -10.14
N HIS A 301 19.84 -41.47 -8.95
CA HIS A 301 18.56 -42.00 -8.49
C HIS A 301 17.43 -41.73 -9.49
N ARG A 302 16.68 -42.80 -9.79
CA ARG A 302 15.59 -42.81 -10.76
C ARG A 302 14.42 -43.64 -10.22
N LEU A 303 13.20 -43.22 -10.55
CA LEU A 303 11.96 -43.90 -10.18
C LEU A 303 11.13 -44.15 -11.44
N GLU A 304 10.41 -45.27 -11.49
CA GLU A 304 9.48 -45.54 -12.58
C GLU A 304 8.26 -44.60 -12.51
N LEU A 305 7.76 -44.19 -13.68
CA LEU A 305 6.56 -43.36 -13.79
C LEU A 305 5.32 -44.07 -13.21
N GLY A 306 4.64 -43.40 -12.30
CA GLY A 306 3.49 -43.92 -11.56
C GLY A 306 3.82 -44.61 -10.23
N THR A 307 5.10 -44.80 -9.90
CA THR A 307 5.53 -45.44 -8.66
C THR A 307 5.83 -44.39 -7.58
N GLY A 308 5.36 -44.63 -6.36
CA GLY A 308 5.51 -43.69 -5.24
C GLY A 308 4.77 -42.37 -5.44
N VAL A 309 5.02 -41.40 -4.54
CA VAL A 309 4.35 -40.09 -4.57
C VAL A 309 4.86 -39.26 -5.76
N VAL A 310 6.18 -39.19 -5.94
CA VAL A 310 6.85 -38.51 -7.06
C VAL A 310 6.42 -39.07 -8.43
N GLY A 311 6.49 -40.40 -8.61
CA GLY A 311 6.15 -41.02 -9.91
C GLY A 311 4.67 -40.86 -10.26
N TYR A 312 3.77 -40.85 -9.27
CA TYR A 312 2.36 -40.57 -9.49
C TYR A 312 2.13 -39.13 -9.99
N ALA A 313 2.75 -38.13 -9.34
CA ALA A 313 2.63 -36.73 -9.75
C ALA A 313 3.16 -36.54 -11.18
N ALA A 314 4.29 -37.17 -11.49
CA ALA A 314 4.88 -37.15 -12.83
C ALA A 314 3.96 -37.77 -13.91
N LYS A 315 3.26 -38.86 -13.58
CA LYS A 315 2.39 -39.57 -14.53
C LYS A 315 1.04 -38.89 -14.74
N THR A 316 0.47 -38.34 -13.68
CA THR A 316 -0.89 -37.78 -13.70
C THR A 316 -0.94 -36.29 -14.00
N GLY A 317 0.17 -35.57 -13.77
CA GLY A 317 0.21 -34.11 -13.83
C GLY A 317 -0.59 -33.44 -12.72
N ASN A 318 -0.97 -34.18 -11.67
CA ASN A 318 -1.67 -33.65 -10.51
C ASN A 318 -0.78 -33.72 -9.25
N PRO A 319 -0.86 -32.74 -8.35
CA PRO A 319 -0.23 -32.82 -7.04
C PRO A 319 -0.64 -34.08 -6.28
N ARG A 320 0.30 -34.68 -5.54
CA ARG A 320 0.02 -35.76 -4.59
C ARG A 320 0.69 -35.49 -3.27
N ILE A 321 -0.04 -35.72 -2.18
CA ILE A 321 0.41 -35.46 -0.83
C ILE A 321 0.17 -36.71 0.00
N ALA A 322 1.17 -37.10 0.77
CA ALA A 322 1.06 -38.09 1.84
C ALA A 322 1.27 -37.35 3.17
N LEU A 323 0.21 -37.23 3.97
CA LEU A 323 0.24 -36.48 5.23
C LEU A 323 0.85 -37.28 6.39
N ASP A 324 0.73 -38.60 6.36
CA ASP A 324 1.52 -39.50 7.21
C ASP A 324 1.96 -40.70 6.36
N VAL A 325 3.22 -40.67 6.00
CA VAL A 325 3.87 -41.59 5.07
C VAL A 325 3.91 -43.04 5.62
N GLY A 326 3.75 -43.23 6.94
CA GLY A 326 3.66 -44.57 7.54
C GLY A 326 2.26 -45.21 7.49
N VAL A 327 1.20 -44.42 7.27
CA VAL A 327 -0.20 -44.90 7.22
C VAL A 327 -0.75 -44.92 5.80
N ASP A 328 -0.29 -44.00 4.93
CA ASP A 328 -0.59 -44.02 3.50
C ASP A 328 0.22 -45.12 2.79
N ALA A 329 -0.46 -46.19 2.36
CA ALA A 329 0.11 -47.47 1.90
C ALA A 329 0.91 -47.45 0.57
N VAL A 330 1.42 -46.29 0.14
CA VAL A 330 2.17 -46.13 -1.13
C VAL A 330 3.63 -45.69 -0.89
N PHE A 331 4.06 -45.67 0.37
CA PHE A 331 5.43 -45.29 0.72
C PHE A 331 6.48 -46.27 0.17
N PHE A 332 7.48 -45.68 -0.47
CA PHE A 332 8.76 -46.33 -0.74
C PHE A 332 9.71 -45.92 0.38
N ASP A 333 10.08 -46.85 1.26
CA ASP A 333 11.01 -46.59 2.35
C ASP A 333 12.38 -46.22 1.79
N ASN A 334 12.66 -44.92 1.72
CA ASN A 334 13.90 -44.41 1.13
C ASN A 334 14.98 -44.37 2.22
N PRO A 335 15.98 -45.28 2.18
CA PRO A 335 16.99 -45.36 3.24
C PRO A 335 17.85 -44.10 3.36
N ASP A 336 17.89 -43.25 2.32
CA ASP A 336 18.61 -41.98 2.33
C ASP A 336 17.82 -40.84 3.01
N LEU A 337 16.50 -41.00 3.18
CA LEU A 337 15.61 -40.03 3.81
C LEU A 337 14.76 -40.68 4.93
N PRO A 338 15.40 -41.28 5.96
CA PRO A 338 14.70 -42.06 6.98
C PRO A 338 13.81 -41.21 7.91
N GLY A 339 13.96 -39.88 7.86
CA GLY A 339 13.19 -38.95 8.68
C GLY A 339 11.83 -38.57 8.09
N THR A 340 11.51 -38.98 6.86
CA THR A 340 10.33 -38.50 6.15
C THR A 340 9.03 -39.01 6.78
N ARG A 341 8.18 -38.07 7.20
CA ARG A 341 6.85 -38.33 7.78
C ARG A 341 5.71 -37.74 6.95
N ALA A 342 5.97 -36.69 6.18
CA ALA A 342 5.05 -36.16 5.19
C ALA A 342 5.79 -35.86 3.88
N GLU A 343 5.13 -36.04 2.74
CA GLU A 343 5.68 -35.81 1.40
C GLU A 343 4.65 -35.12 0.51
N ALA A 344 5.07 -34.12 -0.25
CA ALA A 344 4.27 -33.42 -1.24
C ALA A 344 5.03 -33.41 -2.58
N ALA A 345 4.48 -34.10 -3.58
CA ALA A 345 4.99 -34.13 -4.94
C ALA A 345 4.14 -33.24 -5.84
N LEU A 346 4.77 -32.23 -6.42
CA LEU A 346 4.14 -31.19 -7.23
C LEU A 346 4.65 -31.27 -8.67
N PRO A 347 3.78 -31.47 -9.67
CA PRO A 347 4.21 -31.60 -11.05
C PRO A 347 4.77 -30.27 -11.58
N LEU A 348 5.88 -30.36 -12.29
CA LEU A 348 6.42 -29.27 -13.10
C LEU A 348 5.81 -29.38 -14.49
N ILE A 349 4.99 -28.41 -14.89
CA ILE A 349 4.19 -28.48 -16.12
C ILE A 349 4.64 -27.40 -17.11
N SER A 350 4.96 -27.81 -18.33
CA SER A 350 5.25 -26.91 -19.46
C SER A 350 4.39 -27.31 -20.65
N ARG A 351 3.66 -26.33 -21.22
CA ARG A 351 2.78 -26.51 -22.39
C ARG A 351 1.80 -27.69 -22.28
N GLY A 352 1.30 -27.97 -21.07
CA GLY A 352 0.36 -29.06 -20.79
C GLY A 352 1.00 -30.44 -20.62
N GLU A 353 2.33 -30.56 -20.69
CA GLU A 353 3.05 -31.78 -20.38
C GLU A 353 3.79 -31.66 -19.04
N THR A 354 3.84 -32.76 -18.28
CA THR A 354 4.65 -32.83 -17.05
C THR A 354 6.10 -33.09 -17.44
N ILE A 355 6.96 -32.09 -17.21
CA ILE A 355 8.40 -32.14 -17.50
C ILE A 355 9.20 -32.69 -16.31
N GLY A 356 8.62 -32.67 -15.12
CA GLY A 356 9.30 -33.06 -13.89
C GLY A 356 8.41 -32.97 -12.67
N VAL A 357 9.00 -33.09 -11.49
CA VAL A 357 8.31 -33.00 -10.20
C VAL A 357 9.20 -32.27 -9.21
N LEU A 358 8.62 -31.30 -8.50
CA LEU A 358 9.16 -30.73 -7.27
C LEU A 358 8.67 -31.60 -6.11
N ASP A 359 9.59 -32.28 -5.46
CA ASP A 359 9.36 -33.11 -4.29
C ASP A 359 9.75 -32.32 -3.02
N VAL A 360 8.87 -32.32 -2.02
CA VAL A 360 9.08 -31.64 -0.74
C VAL A 360 8.70 -32.58 0.39
N GLN A 361 9.60 -32.79 1.35
CA GLN A 361 9.39 -33.70 2.47
C GLN A 361 9.64 -33.04 3.82
N SER A 362 8.91 -33.50 4.83
CA SER A 362 9.00 -33.03 6.21
C SER A 362 9.19 -34.20 7.19
N THR A 363 9.88 -33.92 8.29
CA THR A 363 10.01 -34.84 9.44
C THR A 363 8.79 -34.80 10.36
N GLU A 364 7.83 -33.91 10.11
CA GLU A 364 6.57 -33.80 10.85
C GLU A 364 5.42 -34.37 10.01
N ALA A 365 4.57 -35.21 10.62
CA ALA A 365 3.33 -35.63 9.97
C ALA A 365 2.31 -34.48 9.94
N GLY A 366 1.53 -34.39 8.87
CA GLY A 366 0.56 -33.32 8.66
C GLY A 366 1.19 -31.95 8.39
N ALA A 367 2.45 -31.90 7.98
CA ALA A 367 3.21 -30.66 7.83
C ALA A 367 2.74 -29.72 6.70
N PHE A 368 1.85 -30.17 5.81
CA PHE A 368 1.40 -29.40 4.66
C PHE A 368 -0.06 -28.97 4.82
N SER A 369 -0.30 -27.66 4.97
CA SER A 369 -1.64 -27.08 4.91
C SER A 369 -2.07 -26.78 3.46
N ASP A 370 -3.37 -26.55 3.23
CA ASP A 370 -3.88 -26.10 1.93
C ASP A 370 -3.24 -24.80 1.44
N GLU A 371 -2.79 -23.94 2.36
CA GLU A 371 -2.10 -22.70 2.03
C GLU A 371 -0.67 -22.98 1.55
N ASP A 372 0.07 -23.85 2.24
CA ASP A 372 1.43 -24.25 1.83
C ASP A 372 1.40 -24.89 0.45
N LEU A 373 0.41 -25.73 0.15
CA LEU A 373 0.27 -26.36 -1.15
C LEU A 373 0.03 -25.37 -2.27
N ARG A 374 -0.77 -24.31 -2.04
CA ARG A 374 -0.95 -23.24 -3.02
C ARG A 374 0.36 -22.52 -3.30
N VAL A 375 1.13 -22.23 -2.25
CA VAL A 375 2.44 -21.57 -2.38
C VAL A 375 3.44 -22.46 -3.12
N LEU A 376 3.57 -23.73 -2.73
CA LEU A 376 4.49 -24.66 -3.36
C LEU A 376 4.11 -24.96 -4.81
N THR A 377 2.81 -25.04 -5.12
CA THR A 377 2.33 -25.16 -6.52
C THR A 377 2.72 -23.93 -7.35
N ALA A 378 2.60 -22.72 -6.79
CA ALA A 378 3.03 -21.50 -7.47
C ALA A 378 4.56 -21.50 -7.73
N LEU A 379 5.35 -21.99 -6.76
CA LEU A 379 6.80 -22.15 -6.92
C LEU A 379 7.15 -23.22 -7.96
N ALA A 380 6.47 -24.37 -7.98
CA ALA A 380 6.64 -25.41 -8.98
C ALA A 380 6.35 -24.88 -10.40
N ASN A 381 5.28 -24.08 -10.56
CA ASN A 381 4.99 -23.41 -11.82
C ASN A 381 6.11 -22.44 -12.22
N GLN A 382 6.64 -21.66 -11.27
CA GLN A 382 7.73 -20.73 -11.55
C GLN A 382 9.03 -21.45 -11.97
N VAL A 383 9.36 -22.57 -11.33
CA VAL A 383 10.48 -23.43 -11.72
C VAL A 383 10.28 -23.98 -13.13
N SER A 384 9.05 -24.38 -13.48
CA SER A 384 8.71 -24.88 -14.82
C SER A 384 8.94 -23.83 -15.91
N ILE A 385 8.52 -22.59 -15.64
CA ILE A 385 8.72 -21.45 -16.53
C ILE A 385 10.22 -21.13 -16.68
N ALA A 386 10.95 -21.06 -15.57
CA ALA A 386 12.39 -20.79 -15.58
C ALA A 386 13.16 -21.86 -16.36
N PHE A 387 12.79 -23.13 -16.20
CA PHE A 387 13.38 -24.25 -16.95
C PHE A 387 13.14 -24.12 -18.45
N GLU A 388 11.90 -23.83 -18.87
CA GLU A 388 11.57 -23.65 -20.28
C GLU A 388 12.38 -22.50 -20.91
N ASN A 389 12.52 -21.39 -20.18
CA ASN A 389 13.30 -20.24 -20.62
C ASN A 389 14.80 -20.57 -20.76
N ALA A 390 15.38 -21.23 -19.75
CA ALA A 390 16.78 -21.65 -19.77
C ALA A 390 17.07 -22.69 -20.87
N ARG A 391 16.15 -23.64 -21.08
CA ARG A 391 16.21 -24.62 -22.16
C ARG A 391 16.16 -23.94 -23.52
N LEU A 392 15.17 -23.09 -23.76
CA LEU A 392 15.01 -22.39 -25.04
C LEU A 392 16.22 -21.50 -25.37
N LEU A 393 16.78 -20.82 -24.35
CA LEU A 393 17.99 -20.03 -24.52
C LEU A 393 19.19 -20.89 -24.90
N THR A 394 19.35 -22.05 -24.25
CA THR A 394 20.43 -23.01 -24.53
C THR A 394 20.30 -23.57 -25.96
N GLU A 395 19.10 -24.00 -26.35
CA GLU A 395 18.81 -24.50 -27.70
C GLU A 395 19.08 -23.42 -28.76
N THR A 396 18.64 -22.18 -28.52
CA THR A 396 18.85 -21.06 -29.45
C THR A 396 20.34 -20.75 -29.62
N ARG A 397 21.11 -20.75 -28.53
CA ARG A 397 22.57 -20.54 -28.58
C ARG A 397 23.28 -21.66 -29.32
N ALA A 398 22.90 -22.91 -29.06
CA ALA A 398 23.47 -24.06 -29.76
C ALA A 398 23.16 -24.03 -31.26
N ALA A 399 21.90 -23.73 -31.62
CA ALA A 399 21.48 -23.59 -33.02
C ALA A 399 22.23 -22.45 -33.73
N LEU A 400 22.43 -21.31 -33.06
CA LEU A 400 23.21 -20.20 -33.60
C LEU A 400 24.68 -20.59 -33.83
N ALA A 401 25.30 -21.27 -32.86
CA ALA A 401 26.68 -21.73 -33.00
C ALA A 401 26.83 -22.73 -34.16
N GLN A 402 25.90 -23.68 -34.29
CA GLN A 402 25.88 -24.64 -35.40
C GLN A 402 25.68 -23.95 -36.75
N ALA A 403 24.74 -23.00 -36.84
CA ALA A 403 24.49 -22.24 -38.06
C ALA A 403 25.71 -21.39 -38.47
N GLN A 404 26.41 -20.79 -37.50
CA GLN A 404 27.62 -20.03 -37.75
C GLN A 404 28.75 -20.91 -38.30
N GLU A 405 28.92 -22.12 -37.76
CA GLU A 405 29.95 -23.05 -38.24
C GLU A 405 29.68 -23.49 -39.68
N VAL A 406 28.45 -23.89 -39.99
CA VAL A 406 28.04 -24.23 -41.36
C VAL A 406 28.25 -23.06 -42.31
N TYR A 407 27.96 -21.83 -41.87
CA TYR A 407 28.16 -20.62 -42.67
C TYR A 407 29.66 -20.33 -42.93
N ASN A 408 30.51 -20.50 -41.90
CA ASN A 408 31.96 -20.31 -42.03
C ASN A 408 32.56 -21.33 -43.00
N GLU A 409 32.19 -22.60 -42.87
CA GLU A 409 32.62 -23.67 -43.77
C GLU A 409 32.19 -23.40 -45.23
N PHE A 410 30.93 -23.00 -45.43
CA PHE A 410 30.41 -22.61 -46.73
C PHE A 410 31.22 -21.44 -47.32
N THR A 411 31.47 -20.39 -46.54
CA THR A 411 32.24 -19.22 -46.96
C THR A 411 33.65 -19.61 -47.39
N ARG A 412 34.36 -20.38 -46.56
CA ARG A 412 35.71 -20.89 -46.87
C ARG A 412 35.73 -21.70 -48.16
N SER A 413 34.78 -22.62 -48.34
CA SER A 413 34.66 -23.48 -49.51
C SER A 413 34.42 -22.69 -50.80
N GLU A 414 33.45 -21.77 -50.77
CA GLU A 414 33.09 -20.95 -51.94
C GLU A 414 34.21 -19.97 -52.33
N TRP A 415 34.89 -19.37 -51.36
CA TRP A 415 36.05 -18.50 -51.61
C TRP A 415 37.25 -19.29 -52.10
N THR A 416 37.52 -20.48 -51.55
CA THR A 416 38.57 -21.37 -52.06
C THR A 416 38.31 -21.75 -53.52
N ARG A 417 37.05 -22.07 -53.86
CA ARG A 417 36.66 -22.37 -55.25
C ARG A 417 36.81 -21.14 -56.15
N ALA A 418 36.36 -19.97 -55.69
CA ALA A 418 36.46 -18.73 -56.46
C ALA A 418 37.92 -18.36 -56.74
N VAL A 419 38.79 -18.43 -55.73
CA VAL A 419 40.23 -18.15 -55.86
C VAL A 419 40.93 -19.20 -56.73
N SER A 420 40.57 -20.48 -56.66
CA SER A 420 41.16 -21.51 -57.53
C SER A 420 40.87 -21.32 -59.02
N HIS A 421 39.75 -20.65 -59.34
CA HIS A 421 39.37 -20.30 -60.71
C HIS A 421 39.76 -18.87 -61.09
N ALA A 422 40.31 -18.09 -60.17
CA ALA A 422 40.79 -16.77 -60.47
C ALA A 422 42.09 -16.89 -61.28
N GLU A 423 42.13 -16.23 -62.44
CA GLU A 423 43.34 -16.19 -63.28
C GLU A 423 44.51 -15.46 -62.61
N GLN A 424 44.22 -14.68 -61.55
CA GLN A 424 45.19 -13.80 -60.90
C GLN A 424 45.11 -13.93 -59.37
N PRO A 425 46.21 -14.26 -58.66
CA PRO A 425 46.23 -14.44 -57.21
C PRO A 425 46.17 -13.14 -56.41
N GLY A 426 46.38 -11.97 -57.04
CA GLY A 426 46.23 -10.66 -56.41
C GLY A 426 46.98 -9.55 -57.14
N PHE A 427 47.03 -8.37 -56.52
CA PHE A 427 47.67 -7.18 -57.07
C PHE A 427 48.63 -6.55 -56.06
N ARG A 428 49.71 -5.96 -56.56
CA ARG A 428 50.61 -5.07 -55.82
C ARG A 428 50.49 -3.67 -56.43
N TYR A 429 50.43 -2.66 -55.57
CA TYR A 429 50.52 -1.26 -56.00
C TYR A 429 51.80 -0.64 -55.46
N GLN A 430 52.67 -0.16 -56.35
CA GLN A 430 53.91 0.51 -55.97
C GLN A 430 54.19 1.69 -56.92
N SER A 431 54.48 2.86 -56.36
CA SER A 431 54.90 4.06 -57.10
C SER A 431 54.01 4.42 -58.30
N GLY A 432 52.68 4.33 -58.15
CA GLY A 432 51.73 4.70 -59.22
C GLY A 432 51.41 3.59 -60.22
N ARG A 433 51.94 2.37 -60.04
CA ARG A 433 51.74 1.24 -60.94
C ARG A 433 51.06 0.07 -60.23
N ILE A 434 50.16 -0.61 -60.93
CA ILE A 434 49.53 -1.87 -60.50
C ILE A 434 50.28 -3.02 -61.19
N GLU A 435 50.83 -3.93 -60.38
CA GLU A 435 51.45 -5.16 -60.82
C GLU A 435 50.55 -6.35 -60.45
N ILE A 436 50.39 -7.30 -61.36
CA ILE A 436 49.67 -8.55 -61.09
C ILE A 436 50.65 -9.50 -60.40
N LEU A 437 50.22 -10.13 -59.31
CA LEU A 437 51.03 -11.13 -58.65
C LEU A 437 51.05 -12.41 -59.50
N GLU A 438 52.24 -12.93 -59.81
CA GLU A 438 52.38 -14.23 -60.49
C GLU A 438 52.27 -15.40 -59.51
N ASN A 439 52.67 -15.19 -58.25
CA ASN A 439 52.68 -16.20 -57.19
C ASN A 439 52.09 -15.64 -55.89
N LYS A 440 51.53 -16.52 -55.06
CA LYS A 440 51.05 -16.16 -53.72
C LYS A 440 52.23 -15.71 -52.85
N LEU A 441 52.05 -14.60 -52.13
CA LEU A 441 52.99 -14.15 -51.11
C LEU A 441 52.92 -15.10 -49.90
N LEU A 442 54.00 -15.83 -49.65
CA LEU A 442 54.13 -16.77 -48.54
C LEU A 442 55.26 -16.30 -47.63
N SER A 443 54.93 -15.39 -46.70
CA SER A 443 55.82 -15.03 -45.59
C SER A 443 55.27 -15.61 -44.28
N PRO A 444 56.13 -15.96 -43.29
CA PRO A 444 55.67 -16.50 -42.00
C PRO A 444 54.63 -15.60 -41.29
N GLU A 445 54.73 -14.29 -41.48
CA GLU A 445 53.85 -13.28 -40.91
C GLU A 445 52.48 -13.31 -41.58
N ILE A 446 52.44 -13.44 -42.90
CA ILE A 446 51.21 -13.59 -43.69
C ILE A 446 50.49 -14.87 -43.29
N VAL A 447 51.23 -15.99 -43.18
CA VAL A 447 50.67 -17.27 -42.74
C VAL A 447 50.09 -17.14 -41.34
N SER A 448 50.81 -16.50 -40.40
CA SER A 448 50.31 -16.25 -39.05
C SER A 448 49.05 -15.36 -39.04
N ALA A 449 48.99 -14.32 -39.89
CA ALA A 449 47.83 -13.43 -39.96
C ALA A 449 46.59 -14.15 -40.53
N VAL A 450 46.79 -15.06 -41.49
CA VAL A 450 45.71 -15.88 -42.07
C VAL A 450 45.24 -16.95 -41.09
N GLU A 451 46.14 -17.70 -40.46
CA GLU A 451 45.79 -18.79 -39.53
C GLU A 451 45.16 -18.27 -38.23
N LYS A 452 45.70 -17.19 -37.65
CA LYS A 452 45.17 -16.61 -36.41
C LYS A 452 44.04 -15.64 -36.66
N GLY A 453 43.85 -15.18 -37.90
CA GLY A 453 42.92 -14.12 -38.23
C GLY A 453 43.20 -12.83 -37.46
N GLN A 454 44.45 -12.52 -37.14
CA GLN A 454 44.83 -11.32 -36.38
C GLN A 454 45.72 -10.41 -37.22
N LEU A 455 45.60 -9.10 -37.02
CA LEU A 455 46.48 -8.13 -37.66
C LEU A 455 47.91 -8.28 -37.13
N VAL A 456 48.89 -8.02 -37.99
CA VAL A 456 50.31 -8.04 -37.64
C VAL A 456 50.93 -6.71 -38.06
N ALA A 457 51.40 -5.92 -37.09
CA ALA A 457 52.09 -4.65 -37.31
C ALA A 457 53.57 -4.77 -36.92
N ASN A 458 54.47 -4.31 -37.81
CA ASN A 458 55.93 -4.30 -37.67
C ASN A 458 56.58 -5.66 -37.34
N PRO A 459 56.79 -6.54 -38.34
CA PRO A 459 57.50 -7.79 -38.12
C PRO A 459 58.96 -7.54 -37.75
N VAL A 460 59.35 -7.91 -36.54
CA VAL A 460 60.74 -7.97 -36.10
C VAL A 460 61.28 -9.36 -36.44
N ASN A 461 62.00 -9.47 -37.56
CA ASN A 461 63.28 -10.20 -37.73
C ASN A 461 63.50 -10.68 -39.18
N GLY A 462 64.69 -10.40 -39.73
CA GLY A 462 65.34 -11.34 -40.65
C GLY A 462 65.85 -10.82 -41.99
N SER A 463 65.46 -9.64 -42.48
CA SER A 463 66.01 -9.05 -43.71
C SER A 463 66.62 -7.67 -43.46
N SER A 464 67.73 -7.39 -44.13
CA SER A 464 68.62 -6.23 -44.00
C SER A 464 68.00 -4.86 -44.31
N GLU A 465 66.68 -4.78 -44.53
CA GLU A 465 65.92 -3.56 -44.76
C GLU A 465 64.70 -3.56 -43.81
N LYS A 466 64.71 -2.72 -42.78
CA LYS A 466 63.58 -2.54 -41.86
C LYS A 466 62.50 -1.73 -42.55
N ARG A 467 61.52 -2.35 -43.21
CA ARG A 467 60.34 -1.64 -43.73
C ARG A 467 59.19 -1.79 -42.73
N ALA A 468 58.43 -0.71 -42.49
CA ALA A 468 57.27 -0.78 -41.62
C ALA A 468 56.12 -1.46 -42.36
N VAL A 469 55.66 -2.60 -41.83
CA VAL A 469 54.71 -3.49 -42.51
C VAL A 469 53.46 -3.65 -41.64
N LEU A 470 52.30 -3.54 -42.26
CA LEU A 470 50.99 -3.80 -41.67
C LEU A 470 50.27 -4.85 -42.51
N ILE A 471 49.97 -5.99 -41.90
CA ILE A 471 49.24 -7.09 -42.52
C ILE A 471 47.88 -7.17 -41.84
N VAL A 472 46.82 -6.92 -42.60
CA VAL A 472 45.43 -6.95 -42.12
C VAL A 472 44.67 -8.09 -42.82
N PRO A 473 44.13 -9.06 -42.07
CA PRO A 473 43.27 -10.09 -42.64
C PRO A 473 41.99 -9.47 -43.23
N VAL A 474 41.68 -9.81 -44.47
CA VAL A 474 40.41 -9.45 -45.10
C VAL A 474 39.38 -10.48 -44.69
N LYS A 475 38.47 -10.11 -43.78
CA LYS A 475 37.49 -11.03 -43.20
C LYS A 475 36.09 -10.78 -43.76
N LEU A 476 35.41 -11.86 -44.11
CA LEU A 476 33.98 -11.85 -44.41
C LEU A 476 33.24 -12.62 -43.32
N ARG A 477 32.53 -11.88 -42.46
CA ARG A 477 31.76 -12.44 -41.34
C ARG A 477 32.56 -13.39 -40.43
N GLY A 478 33.82 -13.01 -40.16
CA GLY A 478 34.73 -13.75 -39.28
C GLY A 478 35.71 -14.68 -40.00
N GLU A 479 35.41 -15.09 -41.24
CA GLU A 479 36.28 -15.97 -42.03
C GLU A 479 37.29 -15.17 -42.86
N VAL A 480 38.57 -15.54 -42.83
CA VAL A 480 39.63 -14.87 -43.60
C VAL A 480 39.57 -15.31 -45.05
N ILE A 481 39.27 -14.39 -45.95
CA ILE A 481 39.17 -14.63 -47.40
C ILE A 481 40.39 -14.11 -48.18
N GLY A 482 41.24 -13.32 -47.52
CA GLY A 482 42.44 -12.74 -48.12
C GLY A 482 43.24 -11.92 -47.10
N ILE A 483 44.24 -11.19 -47.60
CA ILE A 483 45.09 -10.31 -46.81
C ILE A 483 45.24 -8.97 -47.53
N LEU A 484 45.41 -7.91 -46.74
CA LEU A 484 45.88 -6.63 -47.19
C LEU A 484 47.26 -6.39 -46.57
N HIS A 485 48.27 -6.26 -47.44
CA HIS A 485 49.66 -6.05 -47.02
C HIS A 485 50.06 -4.62 -47.39
N VAL A 486 50.34 -3.80 -46.39
CA VAL A 486 50.76 -2.41 -46.54
C VAL A 486 52.20 -2.29 -46.04
N GLU A 487 53.08 -1.76 -46.88
CA GLU A 487 54.49 -1.58 -46.57
C GLU A 487 54.88 -0.10 -46.79
N SER A 488 55.64 0.48 -45.87
CA SER A 488 56.14 1.84 -45.95
C SER A 488 57.65 1.87 -46.24
N GLU A 489 58.06 2.79 -47.11
CA GLU A 489 59.48 3.07 -47.39
C GLU A 489 60.18 3.74 -46.20
N ASN A 490 59.42 4.35 -45.28
CA ASN A 490 59.96 4.97 -44.08
C ASN A 490 60.23 3.90 -43.00
N GLN A 491 61.51 3.60 -42.79
CA GLN A 491 62.01 2.58 -41.87
C GLN A 491 61.76 2.90 -40.38
N SER A 492 61.38 4.14 -40.05
CA SER A 492 61.09 4.60 -38.69
C SER A 492 59.59 4.80 -38.42
N LEU A 493 58.72 4.38 -39.35
CA LEU A 493 57.28 4.53 -39.19
C LEU A 493 56.74 3.51 -38.19
N GLU A 494 56.06 3.99 -37.15
CA GLU A 494 55.21 3.19 -36.28
C GLU A 494 53.75 3.48 -36.63
N TRP A 495 53.03 2.43 -37.07
CA TRP A 495 51.62 2.52 -37.40
C TRP A 495 50.81 2.95 -36.18
N GLN A 496 50.10 4.06 -36.29
CA GLN A 496 49.23 4.57 -35.23
C GLN A 496 47.88 3.83 -35.21
N GLU A 497 47.15 3.85 -34.08
CA GLU A 497 45.87 3.14 -33.94
C GLU A 497 44.82 3.60 -34.96
N ASP A 498 44.80 4.88 -35.31
CA ASP A 498 43.89 5.45 -36.32
C ASP A 498 44.23 4.98 -37.73
N GLU A 499 45.52 4.86 -38.07
CA GLU A 499 45.98 4.29 -39.33
C GLU A 499 45.64 2.81 -39.45
N ILE A 500 45.85 2.03 -38.37
CA ILE A 500 45.47 0.61 -38.32
C ILE A 500 43.95 0.47 -38.50
N SER A 501 43.17 1.27 -37.77
CA SER A 501 41.70 1.27 -37.86
C SER A 501 41.21 1.60 -39.28
N LEU A 502 41.89 2.52 -39.96
CA LEU A 502 41.58 2.87 -41.35
C LEU A 502 41.83 1.68 -42.29
N VAL A 503 42.97 1.00 -42.17
CA VAL A 503 43.32 -0.15 -43.01
C VAL A 503 42.38 -1.33 -42.73
N GLU A 504 42.00 -1.56 -41.47
CA GLU A 504 40.97 -2.54 -41.09
C GLU A 504 39.60 -2.23 -41.71
N ALA A 505 39.15 -0.97 -41.64
CA ALA A 505 37.89 -0.55 -42.26
C ALA A 505 37.92 -0.70 -43.80
N VAL A 506 39.07 -0.41 -44.43
CA VAL A 506 39.27 -0.64 -45.86
C VAL A 506 39.24 -2.13 -46.20
N ALA A 507 39.91 -2.97 -45.40
CA ALA A 507 39.90 -4.42 -45.57
C ALA A 507 38.47 -4.98 -45.44
N GLU A 508 37.70 -4.54 -44.45
CA GLU A 508 36.30 -4.93 -44.27
C GLU A 508 35.45 -4.51 -45.49
N ARG A 509 35.59 -3.26 -45.94
CA ARG A 509 34.85 -2.78 -47.11
C ARG A 509 35.23 -3.53 -48.39
N ALA A 510 36.52 -3.86 -48.55
CA ALA A 510 37.00 -4.67 -49.65
C ALA A 510 36.42 -6.08 -49.60
N ALA A 511 36.32 -6.71 -48.43
CA ALA A 511 35.70 -8.03 -48.27
C ALA A 511 34.27 -8.05 -48.82
N PHE A 512 33.45 -7.06 -48.43
CA PHE A 512 32.07 -6.94 -48.92
C PHE A 512 31.99 -6.67 -50.43
N ALA A 513 32.86 -5.81 -50.95
CA ALA A 513 32.89 -5.51 -52.38
C ALA A 513 33.28 -6.75 -53.20
N MET A 514 34.27 -7.51 -52.74
CA MET A 514 34.70 -8.76 -53.38
C MET A 514 33.61 -9.83 -53.32
N GLU A 515 32.88 -9.96 -52.21
CA GLU A 515 31.73 -10.89 -52.12
C GLU A 515 30.62 -10.51 -53.09
N ASN A 516 30.25 -9.22 -53.16
CA ASN A 516 29.26 -8.75 -54.12
C ASN A 516 29.69 -9.01 -55.57
N ALA A 517 30.97 -8.77 -55.89
CA ALA A 517 31.51 -9.05 -57.21
C ALA A 517 31.49 -10.55 -57.53
N ARG A 518 31.85 -11.40 -56.56
CA ARG A 518 31.80 -12.87 -56.68
C ARG A 518 30.37 -13.36 -56.93
N LEU A 519 29.40 -12.90 -56.13
CA LEU A 519 27.99 -13.25 -56.28
C LEU A 519 27.45 -12.82 -57.65
N PHE A 520 27.81 -11.62 -58.11
CA PHE A 520 27.43 -11.12 -59.43
C PHE A 520 28.04 -11.99 -60.56
N GLN A 521 29.31 -12.35 -60.46
CA GLN A 521 29.98 -13.25 -61.42
C GLN A 521 29.30 -14.62 -61.47
N VAL A 522 28.97 -15.20 -60.31
CA VAL A 522 28.24 -16.48 -60.21
C VAL A 522 26.86 -16.38 -60.85
N ALA A 523 26.08 -15.34 -60.53
CA ALA A 523 24.75 -15.11 -61.10
C ALA A 523 24.82 -14.95 -62.62
N ARG A 524 25.78 -14.16 -63.13
CA ARG A 524 26.01 -13.96 -64.56
C ARG A 524 26.37 -15.27 -65.26
N ARG A 525 27.30 -16.06 -64.70
CA ARG A 525 27.71 -17.34 -65.28
C ARG A 525 26.55 -18.33 -65.34
N ARG A 526 25.72 -18.38 -64.30
CA ARG A 526 24.50 -19.20 -64.26
C ARG A 526 23.49 -18.77 -65.34
N ALA A 527 23.21 -17.47 -65.43
CA ALA A 527 22.29 -16.94 -66.44
C ALA A 527 22.78 -17.22 -67.87
N SER A 528 24.08 -17.02 -68.15
CA SER A 528 24.68 -17.35 -69.45
C SER A 528 24.55 -18.84 -69.79
N LYS A 529 24.77 -19.73 -68.82
CA LYS A 529 24.61 -21.18 -69.02
C LYS A 529 23.15 -21.57 -69.32
N GLU A 530 22.20 -21.03 -68.57
CA GLU A 530 20.76 -21.27 -68.78
C GLU A 530 20.31 -20.75 -70.15
N GLN A 531 20.77 -19.56 -70.56
CA GLN A 531 20.49 -19.00 -71.88
C GLN A 531 21.04 -19.88 -73.00
N LEU A 532 22.29 -20.38 -72.87
CA LEU A 532 22.89 -21.27 -73.87
C LEU A 532 22.09 -22.57 -74.03
N ILE A 533 21.67 -23.19 -72.92
CA ILE A 533 20.86 -24.41 -72.92
C ILE A 533 19.49 -24.16 -73.56
N SER A 534 18.85 -23.05 -73.22
CA SER A 534 17.54 -22.68 -73.77
C SER A 534 17.61 -22.46 -75.29
N GLN A 535 18.63 -21.73 -75.76
CA GLN A 535 18.87 -21.51 -77.19
C GLN A 535 19.14 -22.82 -77.95
N ALA A 536 19.98 -23.69 -77.41
CA ALA A 536 20.25 -25.01 -77.99
C ALA A 536 18.97 -25.86 -78.08
N SER A 537 18.19 -25.91 -77.00
CA SER A 537 16.94 -26.68 -76.93
C SER A 537 15.89 -26.16 -77.92
N ALA A 538 15.76 -24.84 -78.05
CA ALA A 538 14.85 -24.22 -79.00
C ALA A 538 15.22 -24.54 -80.46
N LYS A 539 16.52 -24.56 -80.79
CA LYS A 539 17.01 -24.89 -82.13
C LYS A 539 16.87 -26.37 -82.45
N ILE A 540 17.12 -27.25 -81.47
CA ILE A 540 16.85 -28.69 -81.60
C ILE A 540 15.34 -28.94 -81.81
N GLY A 541 14.49 -28.25 -81.03
CA GLY A 541 13.04 -28.41 -81.08
C GLY A 541 12.35 -27.84 -82.34
N SER A 542 13.03 -26.99 -83.12
CA SER A 542 12.50 -26.46 -84.37
C SER A 542 12.78 -27.33 -85.59
N ALA A 543 13.59 -28.39 -85.46
CA ALA A 543 13.88 -29.32 -86.54
C ALA A 543 12.70 -30.27 -86.84
N VAL A 544 12.41 -30.51 -88.12
CA VAL A 544 11.14 -31.13 -88.59
C VAL A 544 11.26 -32.64 -88.90
N ASN A 545 12.48 -33.20 -88.93
CA ASN A 545 12.70 -34.64 -89.13
C ASN A 545 13.80 -35.17 -88.19
N ILE A 546 13.85 -36.49 -88.03
CA ILE A 546 14.68 -37.12 -87.00
C ILE A 546 16.18 -36.96 -87.32
N GLU A 547 16.56 -37.00 -88.60
CA GLU A 547 17.94 -36.77 -89.04
C GLU A 547 18.42 -35.36 -88.70
N ASN A 548 17.61 -34.32 -88.97
CA ASN A 548 17.95 -32.93 -88.67
C ASN A 548 17.97 -32.66 -87.16
N ILE A 549 17.10 -33.31 -86.38
CA ILE A 549 17.13 -33.23 -84.91
C ILE A 549 18.46 -33.77 -84.39
N LEU A 550 18.91 -34.94 -84.87
CA LEU A 550 20.18 -35.53 -84.45
C LEU A 550 21.38 -34.66 -84.84
N GLN A 551 21.42 -34.20 -86.09
CA GLN A 551 22.49 -33.33 -86.56
C GLN A 551 22.54 -32.02 -85.78
N THR A 552 21.39 -31.35 -85.61
CA THR A 552 21.30 -30.10 -84.84
C THR A 552 21.67 -30.32 -83.38
N THR A 553 21.31 -31.47 -82.80
CA THR A 553 21.70 -31.82 -81.43
C THR A 553 23.21 -31.98 -81.31
N ALA A 554 23.85 -32.67 -82.26
CA ALA A 554 25.30 -32.84 -82.27
C ALA A 554 26.03 -31.50 -82.42
N GLU A 555 25.59 -30.65 -83.36
CA GLU A 555 26.13 -29.31 -83.59
C GLU A 555 25.98 -28.40 -82.36
N GLU A 556 24.79 -28.39 -81.73
CA GLU A 556 24.56 -27.55 -80.55
C GLU A 556 25.30 -28.05 -79.30
N LEU A 557 25.47 -29.38 -79.15
CA LEU A 557 26.27 -29.93 -78.05
C LEU A 557 27.76 -29.63 -78.23
N GLU A 558 28.31 -29.76 -79.44
CA GLU A 558 29.70 -29.37 -79.73
C GLU A 558 29.91 -27.88 -79.46
N ARG A 559 28.99 -27.02 -79.90
CA ARG A 559 29.03 -25.57 -79.67
C ARG A 559 28.99 -25.20 -78.19
N VAL A 560 28.17 -25.88 -77.39
CA VAL A 560 27.99 -25.58 -75.95
C VAL A 560 29.13 -26.14 -75.10
N LEU A 561 29.67 -27.31 -75.46
CA LEU A 561 30.70 -28.00 -74.68
C LEU A 561 32.14 -27.69 -75.14
N GLY A 562 32.31 -27.20 -76.37
CA GLY A 562 33.56 -26.79 -76.98
C GLY A 562 34.47 -27.97 -77.36
N GLY A 563 34.65 -28.21 -78.66
CA GLY A 563 35.65 -29.17 -79.16
C GLY A 563 35.41 -30.63 -78.72
N SER A 564 34.16 -30.96 -78.37
CA SER A 564 33.76 -32.30 -77.91
C SER A 564 33.27 -33.13 -79.09
N GLU A 565 33.72 -34.39 -79.18
CA GLU A 565 33.15 -35.36 -80.13
C GLU A 565 31.77 -35.81 -79.63
N VAL A 566 30.73 -35.62 -80.46
CA VAL A 566 29.35 -35.97 -80.11
C VAL A 566 28.87 -37.11 -81.01
N LEU A 567 28.74 -38.30 -80.45
CA LEU A 567 28.18 -39.47 -81.12
C LEU A 567 26.72 -39.67 -80.71
N ILE A 568 25.82 -39.68 -81.68
CA ILE A 568 24.41 -40.03 -81.46
C ILE A 568 24.05 -41.20 -82.37
N GLN A 569 23.63 -42.32 -81.78
CA GLN A 569 23.26 -43.54 -82.51
C GLN A 569 21.91 -44.08 -82.07
N PHE A 570 21.11 -44.57 -83.01
CA PHE A 570 19.91 -45.33 -82.68
C PHE A 570 20.28 -46.72 -82.18
N LYS A 571 19.48 -47.24 -81.25
CA LYS A 571 19.62 -48.62 -80.80
C LYS A 571 19.16 -49.57 -81.92
N SER A 572 20.12 -50.20 -82.61
CA SER A 572 19.84 -51.34 -83.48
C SER A 572 19.33 -52.53 -82.64
N LYS A 573 18.22 -53.14 -83.05
CA LYS A 573 17.89 -54.50 -82.63
C LYS A 573 18.72 -55.44 -83.50
N GLU A 574 19.93 -55.79 -83.08
CA GLU A 574 20.67 -56.84 -83.79
C GLU A 574 20.25 -58.23 -83.31
N SER A 575 19.90 -59.04 -84.31
CA SER A 575 19.71 -60.49 -84.24
C SER A 575 20.94 -61.13 -83.60
N ARG A 576 20.73 -61.92 -82.54
CA ARG A 576 21.70 -62.91 -82.09
C ARG A 576 22.00 -63.86 -83.25
N SER A 577 23.27 -63.97 -83.64
CA SER A 577 23.83 -65.19 -84.23
C SER A 577 25.22 -65.39 -83.66
#